data_AF-A0A6B3MUK7-F1
#
_entry.id   AF-A0A6B3MUK7-F1
#
_cell.length_a   1.000
_cell.length_b   1.000
_cell.length_c   1.000
_cell.angle_alpha   90.00
_cell.angle_beta   90.00
_cell.angle_gamma   90.00
#
_symmetry.space_group_name_H-M   'P 1'
#
loop_
_entity.id
_entity.type
_entity.pdbx_description
1 polymer ?
#
loop_
_entity_poly.entity_id
_entity_poly.type
_entity_poly.pdbx_seq_one_letter_code
_entity_poly.pdbx_strand_id
1 'polypeptide(L)'
;MLAAQPAQAEPAERRFQNPPTLKAALTQGRLRRFNFKIKYTTNKLYNPATMAEDQVRLRSYFGTDTDPNRPYVAPTIEANPGDTIVVNLNNKLPSEPSCIEPPDNVNEPHCFNDTNLHTHGFWVSPKGNSDNVLTKIKPGDPIFQYEYNLPPEHPAGTFWYHPHVHGSTALQVSSGMAGALIVRGDRLPTLLHNGDIDTLLEKPKGTQMPENILVFQQIPYYCYDRSYDNLEDLWKCTRHAQLGDALWATAHAGRPGQRHQRCDRVLTRRP
;
A
#
# COMPACT_ATOMS: atom_id res chain seq x y z
N MET A 1 26.84 35.86 -29.38
CA MET A 1 27.11 35.11 -28.14
C MET A 1 25.80 35.05 -27.35
N LEU A 2 25.02 33.98 -27.49
CA LEU A 2 23.89 33.71 -26.58
C LEU A 2 24.45 32.93 -25.40
N ALA A 3 24.39 33.52 -24.21
CA ALA A 3 24.78 32.87 -22.98
C ALA A 3 23.81 31.71 -22.70
N ALA A 4 24.37 30.51 -22.49
CA ALA A 4 23.61 29.38 -21.96
C ALA A 4 23.15 29.72 -20.54
N GLN A 5 21.86 29.55 -20.27
CA GLN A 5 21.34 29.60 -18.91
C GLN A 5 21.98 28.47 -18.08
N PRO A 6 22.34 28.72 -16.81
CA PRO A 6 22.89 27.68 -15.96
C PRO A 6 21.83 26.59 -15.77
N ALA A 7 22.24 25.34 -15.92
CA ALA A 7 21.42 24.19 -15.60
C ALA A 7 20.90 24.34 -14.16
N GLN A 8 19.58 24.29 -13.98
CA GLN A 8 18.98 24.18 -12.66
C GLN A 8 19.54 22.91 -12.01
N ALA A 9 20.07 23.04 -10.79
CA ALA A 9 20.60 21.91 -10.04
C ALA A 9 19.53 20.81 -9.95
N GLU A 10 19.87 19.58 -10.34
CA GLU A 10 19.03 18.42 -10.07
C GLU A 10 18.69 18.39 -8.57
N PRO A 11 17.41 18.20 -8.19
CA PRO A 11 17.08 18.02 -6.79
C PRO A 11 17.89 16.83 -6.27
N ALA A 12 18.55 17.00 -5.13
CA ALA A 12 19.41 16.00 -4.49
C ALA A 12 18.85 14.59 -4.71
N GLU A 13 19.63 13.75 -5.38
CA GLU A 13 19.30 12.38 -5.77
C GLU A 13 18.46 11.71 -4.67
N ARG A 14 17.14 11.57 -4.90
CA ARG A 14 16.23 10.94 -3.93
C ARG A 14 16.55 9.47 -3.89
N ARG A 15 17.55 9.10 -3.10
CA ARG A 15 17.95 7.72 -2.91
C ARG A 15 16.76 6.94 -2.35
N PHE A 16 16.45 5.82 -2.99
CA PHE A 16 15.53 4.85 -2.45
C PHE A 16 15.96 4.50 -1.03
N GLN A 17 15.04 4.59 -0.09
CA GLN A 17 15.24 4.07 1.27
C GLN A 17 14.18 3.01 1.46
N ASN A 18 14.58 1.91 2.09
CA ASN A 18 13.64 0.87 2.46
C ASN A 18 12.49 1.47 3.26
N PRO A 19 11.25 0.98 3.08
CA PRO A 19 10.20 1.23 4.03
C PRO A 19 10.71 0.82 5.42
N PRO A 20 10.25 1.48 6.49
CA PRO A 20 10.66 1.14 7.85
C PRO A 20 10.58 -0.37 8.09
N THR A 21 11.71 -0.97 8.45
CA THR A 21 11.79 -2.39 8.78
C THR A 21 12.10 -2.58 10.26
N LEU A 22 11.45 -3.58 10.87
CA LEU A 22 11.94 -4.20 12.09
C LEU A 22 12.76 -5.41 11.67
N LYS A 23 14.10 -5.29 11.63
CA LYS A 23 14.97 -6.46 11.42
C LYS A 23 14.61 -7.53 12.45
N ALA A 24 14.00 -8.61 11.99
CA ALA A 24 13.80 -9.77 12.83
C ALA A 24 15.15 -10.47 13.00
N ALA A 25 15.64 -10.60 14.24
CA ALA A 25 16.56 -11.68 14.54
C ALA A 25 15.87 -13.01 14.20
N LEU A 26 16.58 -13.96 13.58
CA LEU A 26 16.10 -15.28 13.10
C LEU A 26 15.70 -16.25 14.25
N THR A 27 14.99 -15.74 15.26
CA THR A 27 14.43 -16.53 16.36
C THR A 27 12.96 -16.80 16.04
N GLN A 28 12.59 -18.08 15.98
CA GLN A 28 11.21 -18.54 15.74
C GLN A 28 10.35 -18.40 17.01
N GLY A 29 9.03 -18.41 16.85
CA GLY A 29 8.07 -18.43 17.97
C GLY A 29 7.88 -17.08 18.65
N ARG A 30 8.18 -15.97 17.96
CA ARG A 30 8.05 -14.64 18.53
C ARG A 30 6.63 -14.12 18.35
N LEU A 31 6.13 -13.44 19.38
CA LEU A 31 4.95 -12.61 19.29
C LEU A 31 5.33 -11.20 18.82
N ARG A 32 4.79 -10.76 17.68
CA ARG A 32 5.00 -9.42 17.11
C ARG A 32 3.67 -8.67 17.13
N ARG A 33 3.64 -7.46 17.69
CA ARG A 33 2.39 -6.68 17.82
C ARG A 33 2.45 -5.35 17.09
N PHE A 34 1.48 -5.11 16.23
CA PHE A 34 1.31 -3.87 15.49
C PHE A 34 -0.01 -3.21 15.86
N ASN A 35 0.00 -1.89 16.03
CA ASN A 35 -1.21 -1.11 16.23
C ASN A 35 -1.37 -0.17 15.04
N PHE A 36 -2.36 -0.43 14.20
CA PHE A 36 -2.64 0.36 13.02
C PHE A 36 -3.98 1.08 13.15
N LYS A 37 -3.98 2.33 12.71
CA LYS A 37 -5.17 3.13 12.46
C LYS A 37 -5.26 3.33 10.96
N ILE A 38 -6.40 2.99 10.37
CA ILE A 38 -6.69 3.37 9.00
C ILE A 38 -7.38 4.73 9.05
N LYS A 39 -6.80 5.72 8.36
CA LYS A 39 -7.34 7.09 8.33
C LYS A 39 -7.04 7.75 7.00
N TYR A 40 -7.72 8.87 6.73
CA TYR A 40 -7.25 9.79 5.71
C TYR A 40 -6.01 10.53 6.21
N THR A 41 -4.98 10.56 5.37
CA THR A 41 -3.72 11.27 5.61
C THR A 41 -3.48 12.25 4.46
N THR A 42 -3.21 13.50 4.79
CA THR A 42 -2.80 14.54 3.83
C THR A 42 -1.28 14.66 3.84
N ASN A 43 -0.67 14.49 2.69
CA ASN A 43 0.77 14.65 2.46
C ASN A 43 1.00 14.94 0.96
N LYS A 44 2.24 14.85 0.50
CA LYS A 44 2.66 15.18 -0.85
C LYS A 44 3.10 13.94 -1.62
N LEU A 45 2.82 13.91 -2.91
CA LEU A 45 3.39 12.97 -3.86
C LEU A 45 4.16 13.75 -4.91
N TYR A 46 5.38 13.31 -5.20
CA TYR A 46 6.17 13.91 -6.26
C TYR A 46 5.59 13.54 -7.63
N ASN A 47 5.27 14.55 -8.43
CA ASN A 47 4.80 14.41 -9.79
C ASN A 47 5.97 14.65 -10.76
N PRO A 48 6.52 13.58 -11.38
CA PRO A 48 7.65 13.73 -12.28
C PRO A 48 7.29 14.44 -13.59
N ALA A 49 6.01 14.52 -13.96
CA ALA A 49 5.58 15.21 -15.17
C ALA A 49 5.63 16.74 -15.01
N THR A 50 5.39 17.24 -13.80
CA THR A 50 5.44 18.67 -13.47
C THR A 50 6.69 19.07 -12.67
N MET A 51 7.50 18.10 -12.26
CA MET A 51 8.65 18.27 -11.36
C MET A 51 8.29 18.98 -10.04
N ALA A 52 7.08 18.76 -9.56
CA ALA A 52 6.55 19.41 -8.37
C ALA A 52 5.97 18.39 -7.38
N GLU A 53 5.72 18.83 -6.16
CA GLU A 53 5.02 18.05 -5.14
C GLU A 53 3.53 18.36 -5.17
N ASP A 54 2.70 17.38 -5.48
CA ASP A 54 1.25 17.49 -5.47
C ASP A 54 0.72 17.11 -4.09
N GLN A 55 -0.07 18.00 -3.48
CA GLN A 55 -0.73 17.69 -2.21
C GLN A 55 -1.92 16.75 -2.48
N VAL A 56 -1.93 15.62 -1.79
CA VAL A 56 -2.98 14.60 -1.91
C VAL A 56 -3.55 14.26 -0.54
N ARG A 57 -4.76 13.73 -0.51
CA ARG A 57 -5.41 13.20 0.70
C ARG A 57 -5.88 11.78 0.41
N LEU A 58 -5.17 10.81 0.97
CA LEU A 58 -5.37 9.40 0.67
C LEU A 58 -5.61 8.59 1.95
N ARG A 59 -6.14 7.37 1.81
CA ARG A 59 -6.24 6.43 2.94
C ARG A 59 -4.87 5.84 3.21
N SER A 60 -4.51 5.72 4.47
CA SER A 60 -3.26 5.06 4.83
C SER A 60 -3.34 4.31 6.14
N TYR A 61 -2.41 3.36 6.30
CA TYR A 61 -2.10 2.78 7.59
C TYR A 61 -1.21 3.74 8.37
N PHE A 62 -1.58 4.01 9.61
CA PHE A 62 -0.83 4.87 10.52
C PHE A 62 -0.71 4.23 11.89
N GLY A 63 0.51 4.14 12.42
CA GLY A 63 0.75 3.63 13.75
C GLY A 63 2.15 3.09 13.91
N THR A 64 2.26 1.88 14.46
CA THR A 64 3.55 1.19 14.66
C THR A 64 4.39 1.26 13.39
N ASP A 65 5.61 1.79 13.50
CA ASP A 65 6.64 1.89 12.45
C ASP A 65 6.25 2.65 11.16
N THR A 66 5.11 3.35 11.12
CA THR A 66 4.79 4.21 9.97
C THR A 66 5.76 5.39 9.90
N ASP A 67 6.42 5.59 8.75
CA ASP A 67 7.25 6.77 8.50
C ASP A 67 6.34 8.01 8.32
N PRO A 68 6.43 9.03 9.19
CA PRO A 68 5.61 10.24 9.06
C PRO A 68 5.91 11.03 7.77
N ASN A 69 7.11 10.89 7.20
CA ASN A 69 7.48 11.56 5.95
C ASN A 69 7.02 10.80 4.71
N ARG A 70 6.66 9.51 4.85
CA ARG A 70 6.23 8.63 3.75
C ARG A 70 4.99 7.82 4.12
N PRO A 71 3.90 8.48 4.55
CA PRO A 71 2.75 7.80 5.16
C PRO A 71 1.89 6.99 4.17
N TYR A 72 2.16 7.08 2.87
CA TYR A 72 1.48 6.32 1.82
C TYR A 72 2.20 5.02 1.43
N VAL A 73 3.29 4.69 2.12
CA VAL A 73 3.88 3.36 2.10
C VAL A 73 3.68 2.80 3.50
N ALA A 74 2.85 1.76 3.61
CA ALA A 74 2.63 1.14 4.90
C ALA A 74 3.93 0.47 5.40
N PRO A 75 4.14 0.40 6.74
CA PRO A 75 5.37 -0.16 7.30
C PRO A 75 5.59 -1.61 6.86
N THR A 76 6.85 -2.01 6.69
CA THR A 76 7.19 -3.40 6.39
C THR A 76 7.03 -4.23 7.66
N ILE A 77 6.27 -5.32 7.57
CA ILE A 77 6.22 -6.32 8.62
C ILE A 77 7.21 -7.42 8.26
N GLU A 78 8.28 -7.54 9.03
CA GLU A 78 9.16 -8.71 8.96
C GLU A 78 8.77 -9.76 10.02
N ALA A 79 8.89 -11.04 9.67
CA ALA A 79 8.64 -12.18 10.55
C ALA A 79 9.54 -13.37 10.19
N ASN A 80 9.55 -14.39 11.04
CA ASN A 80 10.15 -15.70 10.76
C ASN A 80 9.07 -16.79 10.72
N PRO A 81 9.34 -17.96 10.12
CA PRO A 81 8.50 -19.15 10.30
C PRO A 81 8.32 -19.47 11.79
N GLY A 82 7.10 -19.85 12.18
CA GLY A 82 6.75 -20.09 13.58
C GLY A 82 6.37 -18.84 14.39
N ASP A 83 6.51 -17.62 13.85
CA ASP A 83 6.10 -16.40 14.55
C ASP A 83 4.57 -16.26 14.60
N THR A 84 4.09 -15.56 15.64
CA THR A 84 2.72 -15.07 15.72
C THR A 84 2.71 -13.55 15.53
N ILE A 85 1.98 -13.08 14.53
CA ILE A 85 1.81 -11.64 14.26
C ILE A 85 0.41 -11.23 14.70
N VAL A 86 0.35 -10.25 15.60
CA VAL A 86 -0.91 -9.66 16.06
C VAL A 86 -1.03 -8.24 15.56
N VAL A 87 -2.11 -7.94 14.83
CA VAL A 87 -2.41 -6.59 14.34
C VAL A 87 -3.70 -6.08 14.96
N ASN A 88 -3.59 -5.07 15.83
CA ASN A 88 -4.72 -4.31 16.33
C ASN A 88 -5.08 -3.25 15.29
N LEU A 89 -6.15 -3.48 14.52
CA LEU A 89 -6.60 -2.59 13.45
C LEU A 89 -7.79 -1.74 13.91
N ASN A 90 -7.65 -0.42 13.79
CA ASN A 90 -8.67 0.55 14.16
C ASN A 90 -9.09 1.34 12.93
N ASN A 91 -10.32 1.16 12.47
CA ASN A 91 -10.85 1.92 11.35
C ASN A 91 -11.31 3.32 11.82
N LYS A 92 -10.49 4.33 11.51
CA LYS A 92 -10.72 5.75 11.82
C LYS A 92 -11.11 6.56 10.58
N LEU A 93 -11.52 5.91 9.50
CA LEU A 93 -12.18 6.59 8.40
C LEU A 93 -13.55 7.12 8.86
N PRO A 94 -14.13 8.12 8.16
CA PRO A 94 -15.49 8.56 8.43
C PRO A 94 -16.50 7.51 7.95
N SER A 95 -17.61 7.37 8.68
CA SER A 95 -18.76 6.58 8.25
C SER A 95 -19.37 7.15 6.98
N GLU A 96 -19.90 6.27 6.13
CA GLU A 96 -20.51 6.64 4.86
C GLU A 96 -22.02 6.40 4.93
N PRO A 97 -22.86 7.44 4.74
CA PRO A 97 -24.31 7.27 4.80
C PRO A 97 -24.85 6.23 3.81
N SER A 98 -24.20 6.10 2.64
CA SER A 98 -24.53 5.12 1.61
C SER A 98 -24.17 3.67 1.96
N CYS A 99 -23.54 3.43 3.12
CA CYS A 99 -23.12 2.10 3.58
C CYS A 99 -23.85 1.67 4.86
N ILE A 100 -24.94 2.37 5.22
CA ILE A 100 -25.78 1.98 6.35
C ILE A 100 -26.64 0.76 5.94
N GLU A 101 -27.23 0.83 4.75
CA GLU A 101 -28.02 -0.26 4.16
C GLU A 101 -27.16 -1.12 3.22
N PRO A 102 -27.52 -2.40 3.01
CA PRO A 102 -26.89 -3.24 1.99
C PRO A 102 -27.00 -2.59 0.60
N PRO A 103 -25.98 -2.71 -0.26
CA PRO A 103 -26.08 -2.23 -1.63
C PRO A 103 -27.13 -3.05 -2.40
N ASP A 104 -27.84 -2.43 -3.33
CA ASP A 104 -28.79 -3.10 -4.21
C ASP A 104 -28.12 -4.20 -5.05
N ASN A 105 -26.85 -3.98 -5.43
CA ASN A 105 -26.02 -4.93 -6.14
C ASN A 105 -24.63 -5.01 -5.49
N VAL A 106 -24.31 -6.16 -4.92
CA VAL A 106 -23.01 -6.39 -4.26
C VAL A 106 -21.82 -6.25 -5.23
N ASN A 107 -22.01 -6.52 -6.52
CA ASN A 107 -20.94 -6.46 -7.52
C ASN A 107 -20.62 -5.03 -8.00
N GLU A 108 -21.31 -4.02 -7.49
CA GLU A 108 -21.00 -2.62 -7.75
C GLU A 108 -20.11 -2.05 -6.63
N PRO A 109 -19.19 -1.12 -6.92
CA PRO A 109 -18.37 -0.52 -5.88
C PRO A 109 -19.23 0.20 -4.82
N HIS A 110 -19.01 -0.13 -3.54
CA HIS A 110 -19.80 0.36 -2.41
C HIS A 110 -18.97 0.34 -1.12
N CYS A 111 -19.47 0.98 -0.06
CA CYS A 111 -18.86 0.91 1.28
C CYS A 111 -17.35 1.18 1.30
N PHE A 112 -16.93 2.26 0.66
CA PHE A 112 -15.54 2.59 0.37
C PHE A 112 -14.64 2.73 1.61
N ASN A 113 -15.21 2.98 2.79
CA ASN A 113 -14.52 3.08 4.06
C ASN A 113 -14.65 1.82 4.94
N ASP A 114 -15.42 0.81 4.53
CA ASP A 114 -15.36 -0.51 5.15
C ASP A 114 -14.06 -1.19 4.76
N THR A 115 -13.34 -1.76 5.72
CA THR A 115 -11.99 -2.29 5.50
C THR A 115 -11.77 -3.63 6.19
N ASN A 116 -10.67 -4.27 5.87
CA ASN A 116 -10.11 -5.44 6.55
C ASN A 116 -8.60 -5.48 6.23
N LEU A 117 -7.92 -6.51 6.71
CA LEU A 117 -6.51 -6.73 6.43
C LEU A 117 -6.32 -8.15 5.90
N HIS A 118 -5.81 -8.25 4.68
CA HIS A 118 -5.45 -9.50 4.05
C HIS A 118 -3.93 -9.63 3.94
N THR A 119 -3.40 -10.79 4.32
CA THR A 119 -1.98 -11.14 4.16
C THR A 119 -1.77 -11.97 2.90
N HIS A 120 -1.49 -11.30 1.79
CA HIS A 120 -1.40 -11.94 0.49
C HIS A 120 -0.18 -12.87 0.39
N GLY A 121 -0.48 -14.16 0.29
CA GLY A 121 0.51 -15.24 0.15
C GLY A 121 0.98 -15.86 1.46
N PHE A 122 0.55 -15.35 2.62
CA PHE A 122 0.81 -16.01 3.90
C PHE A 122 0.08 -17.35 3.99
N TRP A 123 0.74 -18.33 4.59
CA TRP A 123 0.17 -19.65 4.87
C TRP A 123 -0.45 -19.65 6.26
N VAL A 124 -1.64 -19.06 6.38
CA VAL A 124 -2.34 -18.87 7.65
C VAL A 124 -3.81 -19.27 7.54
N SER A 125 -4.49 -19.37 8.68
CA SER A 125 -5.91 -19.72 8.71
C SER A 125 -6.76 -18.64 8.00
N PRO A 126 -7.73 -19.00 7.15
CA PRO A 126 -8.67 -18.05 6.56
C PRO A 126 -9.90 -17.81 7.45
N LYS A 127 -9.89 -18.28 8.70
CA LYS A 127 -11.06 -18.27 9.61
C LYS A 127 -10.87 -17.28 10.76
N GLY A 128 -11.99 -16.92 11.39
CA GLY A 128 -11.99 -16.13 12.63
C GLY A 128 -11.30 -14.80 12.44
N ASN A 129 -10.36 -14.49 13.33
CA ASN A 129 -9.56 -13.27 13.32
C ASN A 129 -8.18 -13.44 12.67
N SER A 130 -7.95 -14.50 11.88
CA SER A 130 -6.76 -14.60 11.03
C SER A 130 -7.05 -13.95 9.66
N ASP A 131 -6.62 -14.53 8.55
CA ASP A 131 -6.75 -13.99 7.18
C ASP A 131 -8.15 -14.20 6.57
N ASN A 132 -9.19 -13.92 7.36
CA ASN A 132 -10.57 -14.05 6.94
C ASN A 132 -11.01 -12.82 6.13
N VAL A 133 -10.95 -12.94 4.80
CA VAL A 133 -11.34 -11.90 3.84
C VAL A 133 -12.83 -11.52 3.89
N LEU A 134 -13.68 -12.32 4.53
CA LEU A 134 -15.10 -11.99 4.74
C LEU A 134 -15.32 -11.07 5.95
N THR A 135 -14.29 -10.87 6.77
CA THR A 135 -14.33 -9.89 7.86
C THR A 135 -14.51 -8.50 7.29
N LYS A 136 -15.38 -7.72 7.92
CA LYS A 136 -15.66 -6.32 7.56
C LYS A 136 -15.58 -5.49 8.82
N ILE A 137 -14.66 -4.52 8.83
CA ILE A 137 -14.43 -3.58 9.93
C ILE A 137 -14.94 -2.22 9.47
N LYS A 138 -16.06 -1.78 10.02
CA LYS A 138 -16.70 -0.52 9.66
C LYS A 138 -16.03 0.66 10.38
N PRO A 139 -16.12 1.87 9.81
CA PRO A 139 -15.79 3.10 10.52
C PRO A 139 -16.48 3.19 11.90
N GLY A 140 -15.69 3.33 12.96
CA GLY A 140 -16.20 3.47 14.32
C GLY A 140 -16.39 2.15 15.09
N ASP A 141 -16.21 0.99 14.44
CA ASP A 141 -16.20 -0.30 15.13
C ASP A 141 -15.10 -0.35 16.21
N PRO A 142 -15.24 -1.22 17.24
CA PRO A 142 -14.15 -1.54 18.14
C PRO A 142 -12.89 -1.99 17.38
N ILE A 143 -11.74 -1.87 18.04
CA ILE A 143 -10.47 -2.35 17.49
C ILE A 143 -10.60 -3.85 17.22
N PHE A 144 -10.37 -4.25 15.97
CA PHE A 144 -10.32 -5.65 15.58
C PHE A 144 -8.88 -6.15 15.73
N GLN A 145 -8.68 -7.27 16.43
CA GLN A 145 -7.37 -7.86 16.61
C GLN A 145 -7.19 -9.05 15.68
N TYR A 146 -6.36 -8.87 14.66
CA TYR A 146 -5.90 -9.98 13.84
C TYR A 146 -4.83 -10.80 14.56
N GLU A 147 -4.84 -12.12 14.37
CA GLU A 147 -3.77 -13.02 14.79
C GLU A 147 -3.39 -13.96 13.65
N TYR A 148 -2.17 -13.80 13.15
CA TYR A 148 -1.60 -14.60 12.08
C TYR A 148 -0.53 -15.52 12.67
N ASN A 149 -0.83 -16.82 12.73
CA ASN A 149 0.10 -17.84 13.22
C ASN A 149 0.83 -18.44 12.02
N LEU A 150 2.09 -18.07 11.81
CA LEU A 150 2.90 -18.62 10.73
C LEU A 150 3.37 -20.01 11.14
N PRO A 151 3.12 -21.07 10.35
CA PRO A 151 3.64 -22.40 10.67
C PRO A 151 5.18 -22.41 10.60
N PRO A 152 5.86 -23.31 11.34
CA PRO A 152 7.31 -23.51 11.23
C PRO A 152 7.79 -23.84 9.81
N GLU A 153 6.90 -24.36 8.96
CA GLU A 153 7.15 -24.71 7.56
C GLU A 153 6.84 -23.56 6.59
N HIS A 154 6.38 -22.40 7.06
CA HIS A 154 6.10 -21.25 6.18
C HIS A 154 7.35 -20.90 5.37
N PRO A 155 7.28 -20.79 4.04
CA PRO A 155 8.45 -20.47 3.23
C PRO A 155 8.96 -19.05 3.51
N ALA A 156 10.28 -18.87 3.49
CA ALA A 156 10.85 -17.53 3.44
C ALA A 156 10.53 -16.87 2.10
N GLY A 157 10.34 -15.55 2.09
CA GLY A 157 10.05 -14.82 0.88
C GLY A 157 9.40 -13.46 1.08
N THR A 158 9.05 -12.85 -0.05
CA THR A 158 8.42 -11.54 -0.14
C THR A 158 6.93 -11.69 -0.40
N PHE A 159 6.14 -11.10 0.48
CA PHE A 159 4.68 -11.08 0.48
C PHE A 159 4.21 -9.63 0.66
N TRP A 160 2.91 -9.41 0.78
CA TRP A 160 2.36 -8.07 1.00
C TRP A 160 1.01 -8.13 1.71
N TYR A 161 0.59 -7.01 2.28
CA TYR A 161 -0.72 -6.87 2.91
C TYR A 161 -1.50 -5.70 2.34
N HIS A 162 -2.81 -5.87 2.25
CA HIS A 162 -3.72 -4.86 1.75
C HIS A 162 -5.17 -5.12 2.19
N PRO A 163 -6.09 -4.14 2.07
CA PRO A 163 -7.51 -4.39 2.28
C PRO A 163 -8.11 -5.24 1.17
N HIS A 164 -9.06 -6.10 1.53
CA HIS A 164 -9.70 -7.08 0.66
C HIS A 164 -11.22 -7.18 0.91
N VAL A 165 -11.87 -6.09 1.33
CA VAL A 165 -13.34 -6.05 1.49
C VAL A 165 -14.02 -5.89 0.12
N HIS A 166 -14.99 -6.78 -0.15
CA HIS A 166 -15.82 -6.69 -1.35
C HIS A 166 -16.49 -5.32 -1.47
N GLY A 167 -16.45 -4.72 -2.67
CA GLY A 167 -16.96 -3.38 -2.94
C GLY A 167 -15.95 -2.24 -2.76
N SER A 168 -14.94 -2.38 -1.88
CA SER A 168 -14.04 -1.28 -1.51
C SER A 168 -12.55 -1.54 -1.75
N THR A 169 -12.13 -2.79 -1.97
CA THR A 169 -10.72 -3.20 -2.20
C THR A 169 -9.99 -2.29 -3.18
N ALA A 170 -10.52 -2.16 -4.41
CA ALA A 170 -9.83 -1.45 -5.48
C ALA A 170 -9.54 0.01 -5.09
N LEU A 171 -10.50 0.68 -4.47
CA LEU A 171 -10.36 2.05 -4.03
C LEU A 171 -9.36 2.19 -2.88
N GLN A 172 -9.36 1.27 -1.90
CA GLN A 172 -8.44 1.35 -0.78
C GLN A 172 -7.00 1.09 -1.21
N VAL A 173 -6.76 0.07 -2.04
CA VAL A 173 -5.43 -0.24 -2.58
C VAL A 173 -4.91 0.90 -3.45
N SER A 174 -5.73 1.43 -4.38
CA SER A 174 -5.35 2.58 -5.22
C SER A 174 -5.20 3.89 -4.43
N SER A 175 -5.59 3.92 -3.15
CA SER A 175 -5.35 5.03 -2.24
C SER A 175 -4.05 4.87 -1.43
N GLY A 176 -3.22 3.86 -1.70
CA GLY A 176 -1.93 3.67 -1.05
C GLY A 176 -1.96 2.75 0.17
N MET A 177 -3.04 1.99 0.37
CA MET A 177 -3.13 1.01 1.46
C MET A 177 -2.48 -0.32 1.09
N ALA A 178 -1.17 -0.33 0.91
CA ALA A 178 -0.38 -1.54 0.72
C ALA A 178 0.93 -1.47 1.52
N GLY A 179 1.37 -2.62 2.04
CA GLY A 179 2.66 -2.74 2.72
C GLY A 179 3.35 -4.07 2.43
N ALA A 180 4.66 -4.09 2.57
CA ALA A 180 5.45 -5.30 2.39
C ALA A 180 5.36 -6.22 3.61
N LEU A 181 5.33 -7.51 3.36
CA LEU A 181 5.50 -8.58 4.35
C LEU A 181 6.75 -9.35 3.95
N ILE A 182 7.73 -9.50 4.85
CA ILE A 182 8.94 -10.27 4.58
C ILE A 182 9.04 -11.40 5.60
N VAL A 183 9.06 -12.65 5.13
CA VAL A 183 9.38 -13.79 5.98
C VAL A 183 10.83 -14.16 5.76
N ARG A 184 11.66 -14.00 6.79
CA ARG A 184 13.08 -14.37 6.77
C ARG A 184 13.24 -15.86 7.04
N GLY A 185 14.29 -16.49 6.53
CA GLY A 185 14.56 -17.89 6.84
C GLY A 185 16.01 -18.28 6.63
N ASP A 186 16.43 -19.36 7.26
CA ASP A 186 17.80 -19.86 7.24
C ASP A 186 17.88 -21.38 6.97
N ARG A 187 16.75 -22.00 6.57
CA ARG A 187 16.73 -23.43 6.30
C ARG A 187 17.55 -23.73 5.05
N LEU A 188 18.58 -24.54 5.22
CA LEU A 188 19.38 -25.02 4.10
C LEU A 188 18.61 -26.07 3.27
N PRO A 189 18.83 -26.13 1.95
CA PRO A 189 18.23 -27.17 1.13
C PRO A 189 18.73 -28.55 1.55
N THR A 190 17.84 -29.54 1.48
CA THR A 190 18.14 -30.96 1.70
C THR A 190 17.77 -31.77 0.46
N LEU A 191 18.05 -33.07 0.45
CA LEU A 191 17.61 -33.96 -0.65
C LEU A 191 16.08 -34.03 -0.80
N LEU A 192 15.33 -33.69 0.26
CA LEU A 192 13.87 -33.83 0.31
C LEU A 192 13.11 -32.50 0.39
N HIS A 193 13.80 -31.39 0.69
CA HIS A 193 13.18 -30.10 0.93
C HIS A 193 14.00 -28.96 0.33
N ASN A 194 13.31 -27.98 -0.24
CA ASN A 194 13.93 -26.73 -0.69
C ASN A 194 14.41 -25.92 0.52
N GLY A 195 15.50 -25.16 0.32
CA GLY A 195 15.99 -24.21 1.31
C GLY A 195 15.34 -22.84 1.15
N ASP A 196 15.61 -21.96 2.12
CA ASP A 196 15.15 -20.58 2.12
C ASP A 196 16.00 -19.70 1.20
N ILE A 197 15.36 -18.76 0.53
CA ILE A 197 16.02 -17.85 -0.43
C ILE A 197 17.14 -17.03 0.22
N ASP A 198 16.97 -16.66 1.49
CA ASP A 198 17.94 -15.88 2.26
C ASP A 198 19.29 -16.61 2.41
N THR A 199 19.32 -17.95 2.37
CA THR A 199 20.57 -18.75 2.42
C THR A 199 21.40 -18.67 1.14
N LEU A 200 20.79 -18.23 0.03
CA LEU A 200 21.47 -18.07 -1.26
C LEU A 200 22.09 -16.68 -1.43
N LEU A 201 21.68 -15.71 -0.61
CA LEU A 201 21.97 -14.28 -0.78
C LEU A 201 23.16 -13.79 0.08
N GLU A 202 24.16 -14.65 0.27
CA GLU A 202 25.39 -14.30 0.97
C GLU A 202 26.53 -13.97 0.00
N LYS A 203 27.25 -12.87 0.24
CA LYS A 203 28.50 -12.57 -0.47
C LYS A 203 29.60 -13.55 -0.05
N PRO A 204 30.65 -13.75 -0.86
CA PRO A 204 31.88 -14.39 -0.41
C PRO A 204 32.36 -13.73 0.90
N LYS A 205 32.67 -14.54 1.92
CA LYS A 205 33.00 -14.16 3.32
C LYS A 205 31.80 -13.91 4.26
N GLY A 206 30.58 -14.34 3.90
CA GLY A 206 29.43 -14.33 4.80
C GLY A 206 28.86 -12.94 5.11
N THR A 207 29.08 -11.97 4.22
CA THR A 207 28.47 -10.64 4.36
C THR A 207 27.12 -10.59 3.64
N GLN A 208 26.09 -10.10 4.32
CA GLN A 208 24.75 -10.01 3.75
C GLN A 208 24.74 -9.10 2.51
N MET A 209 24.05 -9.51 1.44
CA MET A 209 23.84 -8.64 0.30
C MET A 209 22.99 -7.41 0.70
N PRO A 210 23.29 -6.21 0.17
CA PRO A 210 22.43 -5.05 0.37
C PRO A 210 21.03 -5.34 -0.20
N GLU A 211 20.02 -5.17 0.63
CA GLU A 211 18.62 -5.39 0.26
C GLU A 211 17.89 -4.07 0.11
N ASN A 212 17.12 -3.94 -0.98
CA ASN A 212 16.14 -2.88 -1.15
C ASN A 212 14.72 -3.45 -1.31
N ILE A 213 13.80 -3.03 -0.45
CA ILE A 213 12.39 -3.39 -0.51
C ILE A 213 11.66 -2.29 -1.27
N LEU A 214 10.99 -2.66 -2.37
CA LEU A 214 10.26 -1.73 -3.22
C LEU A 214 8.78 -2.11 -3.25
N VAL A 215 7.92 -1.17 -2.84
CA VAL A 215 6.46 -1.29 -2.97
C VAL A 215 6.01 -0.38 -4.10
N PHE A 216 5.77 -0.97 -5.27
CA PHE A 216 5.25 -0.25 -6.43
C PHE A 216 3.74 -0.12 -6.32
N GLN A 217 3.25 1.11 -6.36
CA GLN A 217 1.82 1.41 -6.25
C GLN A 217 1.39 2.28 -7.42
N GLN A 218 0.24 1.95 -8.01
CA GLN A 218 -0.45 2.85 -8.92
C GLN A 218 -1.49 3.63 -8.12
N ILE A 219 -1.18 4.89 -7.84
CA ILE A 219 -2.08 5.82 -7.13
C ILE A 219 -2.57 6.84 -8.14
N PRO A 220 -3.72 6.62 -8.80
CA PRO A 220 -4.32 7.64 -9.64
C PRO A 220 -4.87 8.76 -8.75
N TYR A 221 -4.52 10.01 -9.08
CA TYR A 221 -5.10 11.20 -8.48
C TYR A 221 -5.19 12.28 -9.55
N TYR A 222 -6.14 13.20 -9.40
CA TYR A 222 -6.32 14.33 -10.32
C TYR A 222 -6.75 15.57 -9.53
N CYS A 223 -6.57 16.73 -10.15
CA CYS A 223 -6.86 18.02 -9.54
C CYS A 223 -8.24 18.49 -10.04
N TYR A 224 -9.24 18.49 -9.16
CA TYR A 224 -10.53 19.10 -9.49
C TYR A 224 -10.38 20.63 -9.51
N ASP A 225 -10.61 21.23 -10.67
CA ASP A 225 -11.07 22.61 -10.74
C ASP A 225 -12.61 22.60 -10.69
N ARG A 226 -13.22 23.49 -9.89
CA ARG A 226 -14.69 23.53 -9.71
C ARG A 226 -15.45 23.91 -10.98
N SER A 227 -14.77 24.28 -12.07
CA SER A 227 -15.37 24.43 -13.40
C SER A 227 -15.38 23.08 -14.14
N TYR A 228 -16.53 22.44 -14.18
CA TYR A 228 -16.80 21.16 -14.87
C TYR A 228 -16.68 21.19 -16.41
N ASP A 229 -16.08 22.23 -17.00
CA ASP A 229 -16.24 22.52 -18.43
C ASP A 229 -15.10 22.01 -19.33
N ASN A 230 -14.00 21.46 -18.78
CA ASN A 230 -12.92 20.93 -19.63
C ASN A 230 -12.19 19.72 -19.05
N LEU A 231 -12.23 18.59 -19.78
CA LEU A 231 -11.46 17.37 -19.45
C LEU A 231 -9.94 17.56 -19.63
N GLU A 232 -9.49 18.54 -20.41
CA GLU A 232 -8.07 18.81 -20.63
C GLU A 232 -7.37 19.50 -19.43
N ASP A 233 -8.14 20.07 -18.49
CA ASP A 233 -7.61 20.78 -17.32
C ASP A 233 -7.59 19.93 -16.04
N LEU A 234 -8.11 18.69 -16.09
CA LEU A 234 -8.13 17.72 -14.97
C LEU A 234 -6.75 17.43 -14.35
N TRP A 235 -5.68 17.65 -15.11
CA TRP A 235 -4.30 17.35 -14.72
C TRP A 235 -3.45 18.60 -14.41
N LYS A 236 -4.03 19.82 -14.51
CA LYS A 236 -3.29 21.07 -14.30
C LYS A 236 -3.56 21.62 -12.90
N CYS A 237 -2.69 21.29 -11.95
CA CYS A 237 -2.75 21.78 -10.57
C CYS A 237 -2.15 23.20 -10.46
N THR A 238 -2.56 24.15 -11.30
CA THR A 238 -1.98 25.51 -11.40
C THR A 238 -2.51 26.49 -10.36
N ARG A 239 -3.61 26.14 -9.68
CA ARG A 239 -4.10 26.87 -8.52
C ARG A 239 -3.84 26.01 -7.29
N HIS A 240 -3.24 26.59 -6.25
CA HIS A 240 -3.32 26.07 -4.89
C HIS A 240 -4.80 26.01 -4.51
N ALA A 241 -5.51 24.98 -4.97
CA ALA A 241 -6.91 24.78 -4.70
C ALA A 241 -7.03 24.70 -3.18
N GLN A 242 -7.68 25.72 -2.63
CA GLN A 242 -7.94 25.83 -1.21
C GLN A 242 -8.58 24.52 -0.74
N LEU A 243 -7.85 23.80 0.11
CA LEU A 243 -8.33 22.89 1.15
C LEU A 243 -9.73 22.29 0.88
N GLY A 244 -9.77 21.11 0.27
CA GLY A 244 -11.00 20.31 0.26
C GLY A 244 -11.03 19.20 -0.78
N ASP A 245 -10.57 19.49 -2.00
CA ASP A 245 -11.13 18.82 -3.19
C ASP A 245 -10.10 18.15 -4.13
N ALA A 246 -8.87 17.83 -3.69
CA ALA A 246 -8.09 16.74 -4.33
C ALA A 246 -8.69 15.41 -3.88
N LEU A 247 -9.94 15.20 -4.28
CA LEU A 247 -10.84 14.18 -3.79
C LEU A 247 -10.92 13.08 -4.86
N TRP A 248 -10.50 11.88 -4.45
CA TRP A 248 -10.77 10.60 -5.08
C TRP A 248 -9.98 10.25 -6.35
N ALA A 249 -9.34 9.08 -6.32
CA ALA A 249 -9.54 8.12 -7.39
C ALA A 249 -11.01 7.68 -7.34
N THR A 250 -11.97 8.47 -7.84
CA THR A 250 -13.31 7.90 -8.03
C THR A 250 -13.13 6.79 -9.04
N ALA A 251 -13.41 5.56 -8.63
CA ALA A 251 -13.90 4.57 -9.57
C ALA A 251 -15.21 5.14 -10.10
N HIS A 252 -15.13 6.00 -11.12
CA HIS A 252 -16.27 6.27 -11.97
C HIS A 252 -16.58 4.92 -12.62
N ALA A 253 -17.50 4.16 -12.01
CA ALA A 253 -18.28 3.18 -12.73
C ALA A 253 -18.89 3.95 -13.90
N GLY A 254 -18.32 3.76 -15.08
CA GLY A 254 -18.70 4.52 -16.28
C GLY A 254 -20.20 4.42 -16.48
N ARG A 255 -20.85 5.55 -16.73
CA ARG A 255 -22.20 5.53 -17.29
C ARG A 255 -22.17 4.70 -18.59
N PRO A 256 -23.18 3.85 -18.85
CA PRO A 256 -23.23 3.08 -20.09
C PRO A 256 -23.15 4.04 -21.28
N GLY A 257 -22.12 3.92 -22.11
CA GLY A 257 -22.00 4.67 -23.38
C GLY A 257 -20.80 5.61 -23.54
N GLN A 258 -19.96 5.84 -22.52
CA GLN A 258 -18.72 6.62 -22.73
C GLN A 258 -17.51 5.73 -23.02
N ARG A 259 -16.98 5.83 -24.25
CA ARG A 259 -15.72 5.18 -24.66
C ARG A 259 -14.57 5.74 -23.82
N HIS A 260 -13.98 4.89 -22.99
CA HIS A 260 -12.77 5.21 -22.25
C HIS A 260 -11.57 5.10 -23.20
N GLN A 261 -10.90 6.22 -23.48
CA GLN A 261 -9.56 6.15 -24.07
C GLN A 261 -8.61 5.63 -23.00
N ARG A 262 -8.18 4.37 -23.14
CA ARG A 262 -6.98 3.88 -22.47
C ARG A 262 -5.81 4.75 -22.91
N CYS A 263 -5.17 5.47 -22.00
CA CYS A 263 -3.83 5.98 -22.22
C CYS A 263 -2.82 4.85 -21.97
N ASP A 264 -2.84 3.81 -22.82
CA ASP A 264 -1.69 2.94 -23.01
C ASP A 264 -0.66 3.72 -23.85
N ARG A 265 0.09 4.62 -23.21
CA ARG A 265 1.30 5.20 -23.83
C ARG A 265 2.52 4.66 -23.12
N VAL A 266 2.81 3.39 -23.40
CA VAL A 266 4.10 2.76 -23.13
C VAL A 266 5.15 3.52 -23.95
N LEU A 267 5.96 4.35 -23.30
CA LEU A 267 7.14 4.96 -23.90
C LEU A 267 8.25 3.91 -24.00
N THR A 268 8.17 3.02 -24.98
CA THR A 268 9.36 2.28 -25.44
C THR A 268 10.13 3.17 -26.40
N ARG A 269 11.22 3.78 -25.92
CA ARG A 269 12.33 4.18 -26.81
C ARG A 269 13.24 2.96 -26.97
N ARG A 270 13.32 2.43 -28.19
CA ARG A 270 14.45 1.62 -28.69
C ARG A 270 15.30 2.51 -29.62
N PRO A 271 16.60 2.18 -29.79
CA PRO A 271 17.71 3.14 -29.88
C PRO A 271 17.69 4.06 -31.09
#